data_AF-N9R2W7-F1
#
_entry.id   AF-N9R2W7-F1
#
_cell.length_a   1.000
_cell.length_b   1.000
_cell.length_c   1.000
_cell.angle_alpha   90.00
_cell.angle_beta   90.00
_cell.angle_gamma   90.00
#
_symmetry.space_group_name_H-M   'P 1'
#
loop_
_entity.id
_entity.type
_entity.pdbx_description
1 polymer ?
#
loop_
_entity_poly.entity_id
_entity_poly.type
_entity_poly.pdbx_seq_one_letter_code
_entity_poly.pdbx_strand_id
1 'polypeptide(L)' 'MTVDDLVTHFKVAKDIELTGKLNVTRGTVSKWRSRGIPRDTQARIQILTKGKLKADIQALSA' A
#
# COMPACT_ATOMS: atom_id res chain seq x y z
N MET A 1 1.00 2.73 6.83
CA MET A 1 0.13 3.03 5.67
C MET A 1 -0.98 1.98 5.51
N THR A 2 -2.18 2.43 5.18
CA THR A 2 -3.39 1.62 4.94
C THR A 2 -3.79 1.60 3.46
N VAL A 3 -4.78 0.79 3.08
CA VAL A 3 -5.31 0.81 1.70
C VAL A 3 -5.96 2.16 1.37
N ASP A 4 -6.58 2.82 2.35
CA ASP A 4 -7.19 4.14 2.18
C ASP A 4 -6.15 5.24 1.87
N ASP A 5 -4.97 5.14 2.50
CA ASP A 5 -3.84 6.01 2.16
C ASP A 5 -3.42 5.82 0.70
N LEU A 6 -3.43 4.58 0.19
CA LEU A 6 -3.14 4.30 -1.22
C LEU A 6 -4.20 4.93 -2.13
N VAL A 7 -5.48 4.77 -1.78
CA VAL A 7 -6.60 5.32 -2.55
C VAL A 7 -6.48 6.84 -2.66
N THR A 8 -6.26 7.50 -1.52
CA THR A 8 -6.07 8.95 -1.42
C THR A 8 -4.84 9.41 -2.19
N HIS A 9 -3.71 8.70 -2.07
CA HIS A 9 -2.46 9.05 -2.72
C HIS A 9 -2.51 8.92 -4.24
N PHE A 10 -3.03 7.81 -4.74
CA PHE A 10 -3.14 7.54 -6.17
C PHE A 10 -4.36 8.20 -6.82
N LYS A 11 -5.18 8.92 -6.04
CA LYS A 11 -6.42 9.60 -6.46
C LYS A 11 -7.34 8.68 -7.24
N VAL A 12 -7.50 7.47 -6.72
CA VAL A 12 -8.40 6.47 -7.31
C VAL A 12 -9.74 6.49 -6.59
N ALA A 13 -10.81 6.16 -7.30
CA ALA A 13 -12.16 6.13 -6.73
C ALA A 13 -12.47 4.78 -6.10
N LYS A 14 -11.81 3.71 -6.58
CA LYS A 14 -12.05 2.34 -6.13
C LYS A 14 -10.75 1.60 -5.86
N ASP A 15 -10.75 0.77 -4.83
CA ASP A 15 -9.64 -0.13 -4.49
C ASP A 15 -9.14 -0.96 -5.69
N ILE A 16 -10.04 -1.35 -6.60
CA ILE A 16 -9.66 -2.11 -7.81
C ILE A 16 -8.74 -1.32 -8.74
N GLU A 17 -8.81 0.01 -8.76
CA GLU A 17 -7.94 0.81 -9.63
C GLU A 17 -6.48 0.82 -9.14
N LEU A 18 -6.25 0.46 -7.86
CA LEU A 18 -4.90 0.25 -7.32
C LEU A 18 -4.18 -0.91 -8.00
N THR A 19 -4.91 -1.87 -8.58
CA THR A 19 -4.31 -3.03 -9.27
C THR A 19 -3.43 -2.58 -10.44
N GLY A 20 -3.91 -1.59 -11.21
CA GLY A 20 -3.17 -1.04 -12.36
C GLY A 20 -1.99 -0.16 -11.95
N LYS A 21 -2.08 0.54 -10.82
CA LYS A 21 -0.99 1.42 -10.33
C LYS A 21 0.14 0.66 -9.65
N LEU A 22 -0.20 -0.38 -8.90
CA LEU A 22 0.75 -1.14 -8.09
C LEU A 22 1.15 -2.49 -8.74
N ASN A 23 0.57 -2.81 -9.89
CA ASN A 23 0.73 -4.09 -10.59
C ASN A 23 0.46 -5.30 -9.67
N VAL A 24 -0.67 -5.26 -8.97
CA VAL A 24 -1.13 -6.32 -8.05
C VAL A 24 -2.52 -6.79 -8.44
N THR A 25 -2.93 -7.97 -8.02
CA THR A 25 -4.28 -8.48 -8.34
C THR A 25 -5.33 -7.91 -7.39
N ARG A 26 -6.60 -7.93 -7.82
CA ARG A 26 -7.75 -7.51 -6.98
C ARG A 26 -7.83 -8.31 -5.67
N GLY A 27 -7.51 -9.60 -5.72
CA GLY A 27 -7.47 -10.47 -4.54
C GLY A 27 -6.43 -10.01 -3.52
N THR A 28 -5.27 -9.54 -3.99
CA THR A 28 -4.23 -8.97 -3.13
C THR A 28 -4.72 -7.70 -2.44
N VAL A 29 -5.36 -6.77 -3.16
CA VAL A 29 -5.92 -5.54 -2.56
C VAL A 29 -7.01 -5.86 -1.53
N SER A 30 -7.89 -6.82 -1.82
CA SER A 30 -8.92 -7.29 -0.89
C SER A 30 -8.30 -7.92 0.37
N LYS A 31 -7.21 -8.69 0.22
CA LYS A 31 -6.46 -9.24 1.35
C LYS A 31 -5.83 -8.13 2.20
N TRP A 32 -5.33 -7.05 1.58
CA TRP A 32 -4.80 -5.91 2.33
C TRP A 32 -5.87 -5.15 3.12
N ARG A 33 -7.09 -5.03 2.59
CA ARG A 33 -8.22 -4.44 3.33
C ARG A 33 -8.56 -5.20 4.59
N SER A 34 -8.54 -6.54 4.54
CA SER A 34 -8.91 -7.39 5.67
C SER A 34 -7.77 -7.67 6.65
N ARG A 35 -6.53 -7.76 6.17
CA ARG A 35 -5.37 -8.20 6.97
C ARG A 35 -4.28 -7.15 7.15
N GLY A 36 -4.44 -5.97 6.54
CA GLY A 36 -3.39 -4.97 6.43
C GLY A 36 -2.41 -5.24 5.28
N ILE A 37 -1.66 -4.21 4.92
CA ILE A 37 -0.63 -4.30 3.88
C ILE A 37 0.65 -4.91 4.50
N PRO A 38 1.24 -5.96 3.92
CA PRO A 38 2.49 -6.54 4.41
C PRO A 38 3.63 -5.51 4.44
N ARG A 39 4.51 -5.58 5.44
CA ARG A 39 5.61 -4.61 5.64
C ARG A 39 6.53 -4.49 4.42
N ASP A 40 6.89 -5.60 3.77
CA ASP A 40 7.71 -5.58 2.55
C ASP A 40 7.02 -4.83 1.41
N THR A 41 5.70 -4.99 1.30
CA THR A 41 4.91 -4.27 0.32
C THR A 41 4.82 -2.79 0.68
N GLN A 42 4.62 -2.46 1.95
CA GLN A 42 4.63 -1.06 2.41
C GLN A 42 5.97 -0.39 2.09
N ALA A 43 7.11 -1.07 2.31
CA ALA A 43 8.43 -0.55 1.96
C ALA A 43 8.58 -0.34 0.44
N ARG A 44 8.11 -1.28 -0.39
CA ARG A 44 8.11 -1.14 -1.85
C ARG A 44 7.25 0.05 -2.31
N ILE A 45 6.08 0.23 -1.70
CA ILE A 45 5.18 1.37 -1.99
C ILE A 45 5.82 2.69 -1.53
N GLN A 46 6.50 2.71 -0.39
CA GLN A 46 7.22 3.90 0.08
C GLN A 46 8.28 4.35 -0.93
N ILE A 47 9.06 3.41 -1.47
CA ILE A 47 10.05 3.70 -2.51
C ILE A 47 9.35 4.22 -3.78
N LEU A 48 8.28 3.55 -4.21
CA LEU A 48 7.50 3.91 -5.41
C LEU A 48 6.87 5.31 -5.30
N THR A 49 6.46 5.69 -4.10
CA THR A 49 5.85 7.00 -3.80
C THR A 49 6.88 8.06 -3.39
N LYS A 50 8.18 7.77 -3.53
CA LYS A 50 9.29 8.66 -3.15
C LYS A 50 9.19 9.17 -1.71
N GLY A 51 8.76 8.30 -0.79
CA GLY A 51 8.64 8.61 0.63
C GLY A 51 7.36 9.36 1.03
N LYS A 52 6.44 9.64 0.10
CA LYS A 52 5.16 10.31 0.41
C LYS A 52 4.26 9.43 1.29
N LEU A 53 4.27 8.12 1.06
CA LEU A 53 3.65 7.15 1.96
C LEU A 53 4.73 6.48 2.80
N LYS A 54 4.62 6.57 4.13
CA LYS A 54 5.56 5.93 5.06
C LYS A 54 5.10 4.53 5.42
N ALA A 55 5.99 3.56 5.25
CA ALA A 55 5.76 2.20 5.72
C ALA A 55 5.73 2.18 7.24
N ASP A 56 4.92 1.28 7.81
CA ASP A 56 4.97 0.99 9.24
C ASP A 56 6.18 0.08 9.50
N ILE A 57 7.36 0.63 9.26
CA ILE A 57 8.60 0.10 9.80
C ILE A 57 8.57 0.53 11.25
N GLN A 58 7.86 -0.24 12.08
CA GLN A 58 8.13 -0.22 13.50
C GLN A 58 9.62 -0.54 13.59
N ALA A 59 10.42 0.48 13.88
CA ALA A 59 11.86 0.36 13.91
C ALA A 59 12.15 -0.89 14.74
N LEU A 60 12.70 -1.92 14.09
CA LEU A 60 13.43 -2.93 14.83
C LEU A 60 14.61 -2.15 15.39
N SER A 61 14.39 -1.54 16.56
CA SER A 61 15.45 -1.12 17.45
C SER A 61 16.25 -2.38 17.71
N ALA A 62 17.37 -2.48 17.00
CA ALA A 62 18.46 -3.37 17.31
C ALA A 62 19.18 -2.86 18.57
#